data_AF-A0A3P9LWB8-F1
#
_entry.id   AF-A0A3P9LWB8-F1
#
_cell.length_a   1.000
_cell.length_b   1.000
_cell.length_c   1.000
_cell.angle_alpha   90.00
_cell.angle_beta   90.00
_cell.angle_gamma   90.00
#
_symmetry.space_group_name_H-M   'P 1'
#
loop_
_entity.id
_entity.type
_entity.pdbx_description
1 polymer ?
#
loop_
_entity_poly.entity_id
_entity_poly.type
_entity_poly.pdbx_seq_one_letter_code
_entity_poly.pdbx_strand_id
1 'polypeptide(L)'
;WGCARGKRGSWSSPPSWATETGELLRRFPGEQRSSLRWSCSLRGFLTVCLIMSVKLNALHSDSYIEVSQYRDQHFKGNRYEQEKLLKQSNTLYVGNLSFYTTEEQVHELFAKCGDVKRIIIGLDKVKKTACGFCFVEYYTRGDAENAMRFVNGTRLDDRIIRTDWDAGFKEGRQYGRGKSGGQVRDEYRQDYDPARGGYGKLAQQQRSTEARNTF
;
A
#
# COMPACT_ATOMS: atom_id res chain seq x y z
N TRP A 1 -10.57 58.98 -6.09
CA TRP A 1 -11.87 59.62 -6.35
C TRP A 1 -12.53 58.86 -7.49
N GLY A 2 -13.79 58.42 -7.33
CA GLY A 2 -14.60 57.88 -8.44
C GLY A 2 -14.98 56.39 -8.30
N CYS A 3 -16.18 56.16 -7.79
CA CYS A 3 -16.88 54.89 -7.63
C CYS A 3 -17.77 54.62 -8.86
N ALA A 4 -17.89 53.38 -9.36
CA ALA A 4 -19.12 52.88 -10.02
C ALA A 4 -19.09 51.35 -10.32
N ARG A 5 -19.97 50.61 -9.63
CA ARG A 5 -20.95 49.58 -10.09
C ARG A 5 -20.68 48.95 -11.48
N GLY A 6 -20.61 47.63 -11.69
CA GLY A 6 -21.40 46.53 -11.13
C GLY A 6 -22.26 45.89 -12.24
N LYS A 7 -21.95 44.66 -12.68
CA LYS A 7 -22.90 43.72 -13.30
C LYS A 7 -22.53 42.28 -12.96
N ARG A 8 -23.51 41.59 -12.36
CA ARG A 8 -23.49 40.21 -11.88
C ARG A 8 -23.68 39.25 -13.08
N GLY A 9 -22.82 38.26 -13.19
CA GLY A 9 -23.00 37.09 -14.07
C GLY A 9 -23.95 36.08 -13.43
N SER A 10 -24.85 35.56 -14.25
CA SER A 10 -25.92 34.61 -13.94
C SER A 10 -25.39 33.27 -13.45
N TRP A 11 -25.89 32.83 -12.29
CA TRP A 11 -25.73 31.48 -11.78
C TRP A 11 -26.82 30.58 -12.36
N SER A 12 -26.40 29.49 -12.99
CA SER A 12 -27.24 28.38 -13.43
C SER A 12 -27.90 27.67 -12.24
N SER A 13 -29.18 27.34 -12.42
CA SER A 13 -30.13 26.85 -11.42
C SER A 13 -29.71 25.56 -10.69
N PRO A 14 -30.04 25.40 -9.39
CA PRO A 14 -29.97 24.13 -8.67
C PRO A 14 -31.17 23.21 -8.96
N PRO A 15 -31.01 21.87 -8.88
CA PRO A 15 -32.06 20.89 -9.16
C PRO A 15 -33.08 20.69 -8.01
N SER A 16 -34.21 20.09 -8.38
CA SER A 16 -35.57 20.31 -7.88
C SER A 16 -36.10 19.30 -6.85
N TRP A 17 -35.46 19.11 -5.70
CA TRP A 17 -36.04 18.26 -4.62
C TRP A 17 -36.13 18.94 -3.25
N ALA A 18 -35.85 20.24 -3.16
CA ALA A 18 -35.87 20.97 -1.90
C ALA A 18 -37.12 21.86 -1.73
N THR A 19 -38.30 21.26 -1.52
CA THR A 19 -39.41 21.93 -0.81
C THR A 19 -40.55 20.95 -0.50
N GLU A 20 -40.68 20.52 0.75
CA GLU A 20 -41.97 20.20 1.37
C GLU A 20 -41.83 20.32 2.90
N THR A 21 -42.18 21.50 3.41
CA THR A 21 -43.28 21.79 4.35
C THR A 21 -42.81 22.01 5.78
N GLY A 22 -42.87 23.28 6.18
CA GLY A 22 -42.91 23.69 7.58
C GLY A 22 -44.33 23.76 8.12
N GLU A 23 -44.42 24.22 9.37
CA GLU A 23 -45.60 24.58 10.17
C GLU A 23 -46.19 23.48 11.07
N LEU A 24 -45.86 23.55 12.37
CA LEU A 24 -46.82 24.06 13.38
C LEU A 24 -46.18 24.08 14.78
N LEU A 25 -46.12 25.27 15.38
CA LEU A 25 -45.68 25.49 16.75
C LEU A 25 -46.69 26.47 17.39
N ARG A 26 -47.53 25.99 18.34
CA ARG A 26 -48.24 26.80 19.37
C ARG A 26 -48.89 25.90 20.47
N ARG A 27 -48.21 25.77 21.61
CA ARG A 27 -48.57 26.23 22.99
C ARG A 27 -49.83 25.72 23.77
N PHE A 28 -49.56 24.89 24.82
CA PHE A 28 -50.17 24.65 26.18
C PHE A 28 -51.65 24.16 26.37
N PRO A 29 -52.09 23.56 27.52
CA PRO A 29 -51.43 23.14 28.80
C PRO A 29 -51.78 21.69 29.32
N GLY A 30 -51.22 21.26 30.47
CA GLY A 30 -51.95 20.42 31.45
C GLY A 30 -51.65 18.91 31.55
N GLU A 31 -50.71 18.55 32.41
CA GLU A 31 -50.77 17.49 33.45
C GLU A 31 -51.74 16.30 33.29
N GLN A 32 -51.19 15.09 33.13
CA GLN A 32 -51.58 13.90 33.91
C GLN A 32 -50.42 12.89 33.94
N ARG A 33 -50.00 12.51 35.15
CA ARG A 33 -49.15 11.34 35.41
C ARG A 33 -49.93 10.08 35.07
N SER A 34 -49.34 9.18 34.29
CA SER A 34 -49.62 7.75 34.46
C SER A 34 -48.37 6.92 34.12
N SER A 35 -48.03 6.06 35.07
CA SER A 35 -46.95 5.11 34.98
C SER A 35 -47.24 4.11 33.87
N LEU A 36 -46.42 4.10 32.82
CA LEU A 36 -46.35 2.96 31.92
C LEU A 36 -44.98 2.33 32.09
N ARG A 37 -44.99 1.19 32.79
CA ARG A 37 -43.92 0.19 32.80
C ARG A 37 -43.60 -0.14 31.34
N TRP A 38 -42.41 0.25 30.88
CA TRP A 38 -41.86 -0.30 29.66
C TRP A 38 -41.38 -1.71 29.97
N SER A 39 -42.19 -2.71 29.62
CA SER A 39 -41.74 -4.09 29.53
C SER A 39 -40.70 -4.17 28.43
N CYS A 40 -39.43 -4.24 28.83
CA CYS A 40 -38.30 -4.50 27.98
C CYS A 40 -38.49 -5.89 27.33
N SER A 41 -38.90 -5.94 26.07
CA SER A 41 -38.97 -7.18 25.31
C SER A 41 -37.56 -7.58 24.90
N LEU A 42 -37.00 -8.57 25.61
CA LEU A 42 -35.69 -9.19 25.37
C LEU A 42 -35.51 -9.84 23.98
N ARG A 43 -36.48 -9.75 23.07
CA ARG A 43 -36.42 -10.34 21.73
C ARG A 43 -35.94 -9.39 20.62
N GLY A 44 -35.74 -8.10 20.93
CA GLY A 44 -35.22 -7.12 19.97
C GLY A 44 -33.71 -6.87 20.04
N PHE A 45 -33.05 -7.26 21.14
CA PHE A 45 -31.63 -6.92 21.39
C PHE A 45 -30.65 -7.93 20.77
N LEU A 46 -31.05 -9.19 20.52
CA LEU A 46 -30.17 -10.20 19.92
C LEU A 46 -30.00 -10.05 18.41
N THR A 47 -31.02 -9.56 17.69
CA THR A 47 -30.96 -9.45 16.22
C THR A 47 -30.07 -8.30 15.77
N VAL A 48 -30.05 -7.17 16.49
CA VAL A 48 -29.15 -6.04 16.18
C VAL A 48 -27.69 -6.40 16.49
N CYS A 49 -27.44 -7.18 17.55
CA CYS A 49 -26.11 -7.66 17.89
C CYS A 49 -25.54 -8.62 16.84
N LEU A 50 -26.37 -9.52 16.29
CA LEU A 50 -25.94 -10.44 15.24
C LEU A 50 -25.64 -9.72 13.91
N ILE A 51 -26.45 -8.72 13.52
CA ILE A 51 -26.25 -7.98 12.27
C ILE A 51 -25.00 -7.09 12.34
N MET A 52 -24.64 -6.57 13.53
CA MET A 52 -23.35 -5.88 13.73
C MET A 52 -22.15 -6.84 13.78
N SER A 53 -22.30 -8.03 14.37
CA SER A 53 -21.24 -9.07 14.36
C SER A 53 -20.94 -9.60 12.96
N VAL A 54 -21.93 -9.76 12.09
CA VAL A 54 -21.71 -10.24 10.72
C VAL A 54 -21.07 -9.17 9.82
N LYS A 55 -21.39 -7.88 10.02
CA LYS A 55 -20.74 -6.77 9.29
C LYS A 55 -19.30 -6.49 9.75
N LEU A 56 -18.94 -6.81 11.00
CA LEU A 56 -17.55 -6.71 11.49
C LEU A 56 -16.66 -7.87 10.98
N ASN A 57 -17.23 -9.05 10.76
CA ASN A 57 -16.48 -10.20 10.24
C ASN A 57 -16.18 -10.12 8.74
N ALA A 58 -17.03 -9.41 7.96
CA ALA A 58 -16.81 -9.20 6.53
C ALA A 58 -15.70 -8.18 6.21
N LEU A 59 -15.23 -7.40 7.20
CA LEU A 59 -14.03 -6.56 7.10
C LEU A 59 -12.76 -7.27 7.61
N HIS A 60 -12.88 -8.50 8.12
CA HIS A 60 -11.76 -9.30 8.63
C HIS A 60 -11.15 -10.25 7.59
N SER A 61 -11.63 -10.27 6.33
CA SER A 61 -10.83 -10.85 5.25
C SER A 61 -9.76 -9.85 4.83
N ASP A 62 -8.84 -9.59 5.75
CA ASP A 62 -7.72 -8.66 5.61
C ASP A 62 -6.67 -9.34 4.70
N SER A 63 -6.99 -9.48 3.41
CA SER A 63 -6.13 -10.13 2.40
C SER A 63 -4.75 -9.47 2.29
N TYR A 64 -4.57 -8.27 2.86
CA TYR A 64 -3.32 -7.53 2.96
C TYR A 64 -2.41 -7.95 4.12
N ILE A 65 -2.95 -8.64 5.14
CA ILE A 65 -2.19 -9.27 6.22
C ILE A 65 -1.76 -10.70 5.83
N GLU A 66 -2.29 -11.25 4.73
CA GLU A 66 -1.82 -12.55 4.25
C GLU A 66 -0.37 -12.47 3.78
N VAL A 67 0.49 -13.22 4.46
CA VAL A 67 1.88 -13.40 4.07
C VAL A 67 1.89 -14.04 2.68
N SER A 68 2.51 -13.37 1.71
CA SER A 68 2.65 -13.87 0.34
C SER A 68 3.18 -15.31 0.34
N GLN A 69 2.85 -16.11 -0.68
CA GLN A 69 3.48 -17.41 -0.89
C GLN A 69 5.00 -17.32 -1.13
N TYR A 70 5.51 -16.13 -1.46
CA TYR A 70 6.92 -15.88 -1.63
C TYR A 70 7.69 -16.20 -0.33
N ARG A 71 8.73 -17.02 -0.45
CA ARG A 71 9.62 -17.38 0.65
C ARG A 71 11.05 -17.16 0.20
N ASP A 72 11.83 -16.48 1.03
CA ASP A 72 13.26 -16.31 0.79
C ASP A 72 13.95 -17.68 0.94
N GLN A 73 14.41 -18.25 -0.18
CA GLN A 73 15.11 -19.54 -0.23
C GLN A 73 16.45 -19.53 0.51
N HIS A 74 17.04 -18.36 0.77
CA HIS A 74 18.31 -18.22 1.51
C HIS A 74 18.09 -17.93 3.00
N PHE A 75 16.86 -18.03 3.50
CA PHE A 75 16.60 -17.88 4.93
C PHE A 75 17.26 -19.03 5.71
N LYS A 76 18.14 -18.66 6.67
CA LYS A 76 18.78 -19.62 7.58
C LYS A 76 17.81 -19.95 8.72
N GLY A 77 17.02 -21.01 8.57
CA GLY A 77 16.08 -21.51 9.57
C GLY A 77 14.99 -22.40 8.97
N ASN A 78 14.06 -22.86 9.80
CA ASN A 78 12.95 -23.71 9.34
C ASN A 78 11.83 -22.86 8.72
N ARG A 79 11.03 -23.46 7.82
CA ARG A 79 9.90 -22.78 7.17
C ARG A 79 8.91 -22.17 8.17
N TYR A 80 8.66 -22.87 9.28
CA TYR A 80 7.80 -22.39 10.36
C TYR A 80 8.35 -21.12 11.03
N GLU A 81 9.66 -21.07 11.28
CA GLU A 81 10.32 -19.90 11.86
C GLU A 81 10.27 -18.71 10.91
N GLN A 82 10.51 -18.95 9.62
CA GLN A 82 10.40 -17.92 8.60
C GLN A 82 8.99 -17.32 8.56
N GLU A 83 7.96 -18.16 8.57
CA GLU A 83 6.57 -17.71 8.59
C GLU A 83 6.23 -16.93 9.86
N LYS A 84 6.70 -17.39 11.02
CA LYS A 84 6.54 -16.67 12.28
C LYS A 84 7.17 -15.27 12.21
N LEU A 85 8.39 -15.17 11.67
CA LEU A 85 9.06 -13.87 11.51
C LEU A 85 8.32 -12.96 10.53
N LEU A 86 7.82 -13.48 9.40
CA LEU A 86 7.01 -12.69 8.45
C LEU A 86 5.73 -12.14 9.10
N LYS A 87 5.09 -12.94 9.96
CA LYS A 87 3.90 -12.53 10.74
C LYS A 87 4.20 -11.56 11.89
N GLN A 88 5.46 -11.34 12.24
CA GLN A 88 5.85 -10.45 13.34
C GLN A 88 6.80 -9.31 12.91
N SER A 89 7.28 -9.31 11.68
CA SER A 89 8.23 -8.32 11.18
C SER A 89 7.61 -6.94 10.93
N ASN A 90 8.47 -5.92 11.00
CA ASN A 90 8.17 -4.53 10.64
C ASN A 90 8.96 -4.12 9.39
N THR A 91 9.52 -5.10 8.68
CA THR A 91 10.37 -4.90 7.50
C THR A 91 9.61 -5.34 6.27
N LEU A 92 9.58 -4.46 5.26
CA LEU A 92 8.99 -4.71 3.97
C LEU A 92 10.07 -4.77 2.90
N TYR A 93 9.96 -5.76 2.03
CA TYR A 93 10.67 -5.78 0.76
C TYR A 93 9.86 -4.97 -0.26
N VAL A 94 10.51 -4.05 -0.97
CA VAL A 94 9.91 -3.25 -2.04
C VAL A 94 10.59 -3.61 -3.35
N GLY A 95 9.83 -4.16 -4.27
CA GLY A 95 10.27 -4.58 -5.59
C GLY A 95 9.69 -3.72 -6.71
N ASN A 96 10.22 -3.96 -7.91
CA ASN A 96 9.83 -3.27 -9.15
C ASN A 96 10.14 -1.76 -9.19
N LEU A 97 11.08 -1.27 -8.37
CA LEU A 97 11.57 0.11 -8.43
C LEU A 97 12.36 0.39 -9.72
N SER A 98 12.54 1.66 -10.06
CA SER A 98 13.47 2.08 -11.12
C SER A 98 14.91 1.97 -10.60
N PHE A 99 15.89 1.81 -11.50
CA PHE A 99 17.30 1.92 -11.13
C PHE A 99 17.71 3.36 -10.78
N TYR A 100 16.88 4.32 -11.18
CA TYR A 100 17.09 5.75 -10.93
C TYR A 100 16.36 6.26 -9.68
N THR A 101 15.50 5.44 -9.06
CA THR A 101 14.77 5.83 -7.85
C THR A 101 15.75 6.06 -6.70
N THR A 102 15.68 7.23 -6.06
CA THR A 102 16.54 7.60 -4.93
C THR A 102 15.95 7.14 -3.60
N GLU A 103 16.79 7.06 -2.58
CA GLU A 103 16.35 6.76 -1.21
C GLU A 103 15.36 7.79 -0.68
N GLU A 104 15.57 9.07 -1.01
CA GLU A 104 14.71 10.19 -0.62
C GLU A 104 13.28 10.00 -1.16
N GLN A 105 13.12 9.63 -2.43
CA GLN A 105 11.81 9.37 -3.02
C GLN A 105 11.08 8.19 -2.36
N VAL A 106 11.83 7.13 -2.01
CA VAL A 106 11.27 6.00 -1.24
C VAL A 106 10.85 6.48 0.14
N HIS A 107 11.68 7.27 0.81
CA HIS A 107 11.37 7.81 2.13
C HIS A 107 10.10 8.66 2.09
N GLU A 108 9.97 9.59 1.16
CA GLU A 108 8.78 10.45 1.03
C GLU A 108 7.48 9.67 0.82
N LEU A 109 7.52 8.57 0.06
CA LEU A 109 6.34 7.74 -0.18
C LEU A 109 5.97 6.93 1.07
N PHE A 110 6.96 6.28 1.69
CA PHE A 110 6.73 5.37 2.82
C PHE A 110 6.47 6.13 4.13
N ALA A 111 7.04 7.34 4.30
CA ALA A 111 6.77 8.21 5.45
C ALA A 111 5.29 8.65 5.56
N LYS A 112 4.50 8.57 4.47
CA LYS A 112 3.05 8.86 4.50
C LYS A 112 2.25 7.83 5.30
N CYS A 113 2.78 6.61 5.47
CA CYS A 113 2.10 5.54 6.18
C CYS A 113 2.53 5.39 7.63
N GLY A 114 3.68 5.96 8.01
CA GLY A 114 4.18 5.99 9.37
C GLY A 114 5.69 6.26 9.45
N ASP A 115 6.25 6.14 10.63
CA ASP A 115 7.64 6.51 10.89
C ASP A 115 8.62 5.42 10.41
N VAL A 116 9.45 5.79 9.44
CA VAL A 116 10.47 4.89 8.87
C VAL A 116 11.70 4.90 9.77
N LYS A 117 12.12 3.71 10.21
CA LYS A 117 13.31 3.53 11.04
C LYS A 117 14.59 3.46 10.23
N ARG A 118 14.59 2.72 9.12
CA ARG A 118 15.71 2.63 8.19
C ARG A 118 15.24 2.22 6.80
N ILE A 119 15.94 2.73 5.79
CA ILE A 119 15.81 2.30 4.41
C ILE A 119 17.13 1.68 3.98
N ILE A 120 17.07 0.54 3.29
CA ILE A 120 18.25 -0.12 2.75
C ILE A 120 18.02 -0.33 1.26
N ILE A 121 18.76 0.41 0.44
CA ILE A 121 18.71 0.28 -1.01
C ILE A 121 19.38 -1.02 -1.46
N GLY A 122 18.69 -1.76 -2.32
CA GLY A 122 19.22 -2.96 -2.97
C GLY A 122 20.26 -2.57 -4.01
N LEU A 123 21.44 -3.14 -3.89
CA LEU A 123 22.61 -2.85 -4.73
C LEU A 123 22.99 -4.05 -5.59
N ASP A 124 23.57 -3.79 -6.74
CA ASP A 124 24.27 -4.78 -7.54
C ASP A 124 25.49 -5.28 -6.78
N LYS A 125 25.68 -6.60 -6.71
CA LYS A 125 26.81 -7.22 -5.99
C LYS A 125 28.16 -6.77 -6.51
N VAL A 126 28.28 -6.56 -7.82
CA VAL A 126 29.51 -6.21 -8.56
C VAL A 126 29.63 -4.70 -8.69
N LYS A 127 28.63 -4.05 -9.29
CA LYS A 127 28.71 -2.62 -9.64
C LYS A 127 28.41 -1.69 -8.48
N LYS A 128 27.81 -2.19 -7.39
CA LYS A 128 27.36 -1.41 -6.23
C LYS A 128 26.38 -0.28 -6.58
N THR A 129 25.70 -0.39 -7.73
CA THR A 129 24.64 0.53 -8.17
C THR A 129 23.27 0.02 -7.74
N ALA A 130 22.28 0.89 -7.60
CA ALA A 130 20.91 0.47 -7.29
C ALA A 130 20.39 -0.55 -8.31
N CYS A 131 19.80 -1.64 -7.84
CA CYS A 131 19.29 -2.74 -8.67
C CYS A 131 17.77 -2.92 -8.55
N GLY A 132 17.06 -1.84 -8.20
CA GLY A 132 15.59 -1.76 -8.33
C GLY A 132 14.80 -2.50 -7.26
N PHE A 133 15.38 -2.69 -6.08
CA PHE A 133 14.62 -3.09 -4.89
C PHE A 133 15.16 -2.37 -3.66
N CYS A 134 14.39 -2.34 -2.59
CA CYS A 134 14.87 -1.87 -1.29
C CYS A 134 14.17 -2.62 -0.16
N PHE A 135 14.69 -2.42 1.06
CA PHE A 135 14.01 -2.80 2.29
C PHE A 135 13.65 -1.55 3.06
N VAL A 136 12.42 -1.51 3.56
CA VAL A 136 11.93 -0.45 4.44
C VAL A 136 11.60 -1.07 5.78
N GLU A 137 12.24 -0.60 6.85
CA GLU A 137 11.91 -0.99 8.21
C GLU A 137 11.18 0.16 8.91
N TYR A 138 10.01 -0.16 9.47
CA TYR A 138 9.23 0.74 10.31
C TYR A 138 9.54 0.54 11.79
N TYR A 139 9.24 1.56 12.60
CA TYR A 139 9.29 1.43 14.06
C TYR A 139 8.21 0.48 14.57
N THR A 140 6.97 0.63 14.07
CA THR A 140 5.84 -0.20 14.49
C THR A 140 5.36 -1.13 13.38
N ARG A 141 4.71 -2.22 13.76
CA ARG A 141 4.12 -3.14 12.78
C ARG A 141 2.89 -2.55 12.10
N GLY A 142 2.09 -1.76 12.84
CA GLY A 142 0.89 -1.12 12.29
C GLY A 142 1.20 -0.21 11.10
N ASP A 143 2.31 0.53 11.16
CA ASP A 143 2.76 1.39 10.06
C ASP A 143 3.16 0.57 8.81
N ALA A 144 3.83 -0.56 9.04
CA ALA A 144 4.16 -1.50 7.95
C ALA A 144 2.90 -2.13 7.33
N GLU A 145 1.89 -2.45 8.14
CA GLU A 145 0.60 -2.95 7.66
C GLU A 145 -0.15 -1.89 6.84
N ASN A 146 -0.10 -0.62 7.26
CA ASN A 146 -0.64 0.50 6.49
C ASN A 146 0.08 0.66 5.14
N ALA A 147 1.40 0.57 5.12
CA ALA A 147 2.18 0.62 3.88
C ALA A 147 1.83 -0.55 2.96
N MET A 148 1.66 -1.76 3.50
CA MET A 148 1.16 -2.88 2.73
C MET A 148 -0.21 -2.57 2.14
N ARG A 149 -1.16 -2.01 2.89
CA ARG A 149 -2.54 -1.72 2.41
C ARG A 149 -2.61 -0.61 1.35
N PHE A 150 -1.90 0.48 1.57
CA PHE A 150 -2.10 1.72 0.82
C PHE A 150 -1.00 2.01 -0.20
N VAL A 151 0.22 1.53 0.02
CA VAL A 151 1.38 1.81 -0.85
C VAL A 151 1.64 0.65 -1.82
N ASN A 152 1.29 -0.58 -1.46
CA ASN A 152 1.43 -1.70 -2.38
C ASN A 152 0.57 -1.50 -3.64
N GLY A 153 1.15 -1.70 -4.82
CA GLY A 153 0.44 -1.49 -6.08
C GLY A 153 0.27 -0.03 -6.50
N THR A 154 0.79 0.93 -5.73
CA THR A 154 0.84 2.34 -6.13
C THR A 154 1.99 2.62 -7.10
N ARG A 155 2.07 3.84 -7.62
CA ARG A 155 3.10 4.27 -8.57
C ARG A 155 4.23 5.02 -7.87
N LEU A 156 5.47 4.67 -8.22
CA LEU A 156 6.69 5.42 -7.90
C LEU A 156 7.56 5.47 -9.17
N ASP A 157 7.95 6.67 -9.61
CA ASP A 157 8.63 6.91 -10.90
C ASP A 157 7.94 6.22 -12.08
N ASP A 158 6.62 6.38 -12.20
CA ASP A 158 5.75 5.73 -13.19
C ASP A 158 5.72 4.19 -13.19
N ARG A 159 6.26 3.56 -12.15
CA ARG A 159 6.25 2.10 -11.98
C ARG A 159 5.33 1.67 -10.87
N ILE A 160 4.56 0.62 -11.11
CA ILE A 160 3.75 -0.02 -10.08
C ILE A 160 4.68 -0.79 -9.14
N ILE A 161 4.82 -0.32 -7.90
CA ILE A 161 5.67 -0.97 -6.91
C ILE A 161 4.95 -2.15 -6.27
N ARG A 162 5.72 -3.17 -5.89
CA ARG A 162 5.20 -4.33 -5.16
C ARG A 162 5.89 -4.41 -3.81
N THR A 163 5.12 -4.40 -2.73
CA THR A 163 5.63 -4.63 -1.38
C THR A 163 5.34 -6.06 -0.93
N ASP A 164 6.22 -6.62 -0.10
CA ASP A 164 6.07 -7.94 0.50
C ASP A 164 6.62 -7.93 1.92
N TRP A 165 6.14 -8.83 2.76
CA TRP A 165 6.68 -9.01 4.11
C TRP A 165 8.08 -9.60 4.02
N ASP A 166 8.97 -9.08 4.86
CA ASP A 166 10.34 -9.58 4.95
C ASP A 166 10.65 -10.06 6.37
N ALA A 167 11.40 -11.16 6.51
CA ALA A 167 11.71 -11.77 7.81
C ALA A 167 12.70 -10.94 8.66
N GLY A 168 13.22 -9.84 8.12
CA GLY A 168 14.16 -8.95 8.77
C GLY A 168 15.43 -8.80 7.96
N PHE A 169 15.97 -7.58 7.96
CA PHE A 169 17.22 -7.30 7.28
C PHE A 169 18.40 -7.98 7.97
N LYS A 170 19.24 -8.63 7.16
CA LYS A 170 20.55 -9.17 7.55
C LYS A 170 21.58 -8.70 6.54
N GLU A 171 22.80 -8.47 7.00
CA GLU A 171 23.88 -8.06 6.13
C GLU A 171 24.12 -9.09 5.01
N GLY A 172 24.40 -8.59 3.81
CA GLY A 172 24.49 -9.35 2.58
C GLY A 172 23.19 -9.42 1.79
N ARG A 173 22.01 -9.21 2.42
CA ARG A 173 20.72 -9.22 1.71
C ARG A 173 20.49 -7.97 0.86
N GLN A 174 21.26 -6.90 1.08
CA GLN A 174 21.24 -5.73 0.22
C GLN A 174 21.73 -6.02 -1.20
N TYR A 175 22.48 -7.10 -1.43
CA TYR A 175 23.00 -7.39 -2.76
C TYR A 175 22.06 -8.27 -3.59
N GLY A 176 21.92 -7.91 -4.87
CA GLY A 176 21.28 -8.75 -5.87
C GLY A 176 21.90 -10.15 -5.94
N ARG A 177 21.04 -11.16 -6.18
CA ARG A 177 21.43 -12.58 -6.20
C ARG A 177 21.56 -13.17 -7.61
N GLY A 178 21.44 -12.34 -8.64
CA GLY A 178 21.71 -12.74 -10.02
C GLY A 178 23.19 -13.06 -10.23
N LYS A 179 23.49 -13.97 -11.15
CA LYS A 179 24.84 -14.30 -11.61
C LYS A 179 25.64 -13.08 -12.07
N SER A 180 24.97 -12.12 -12.69
CA SER A 180 25.52 -10.86 -13.19
C SER A 180 25.73 -9.78 -12.12
N GLY A 181 25.24 -10.02 -10.89
CA GLY A 181 25.29 -9.09 -9.76
C GLY A 181 23.96 -8.41 -9.43
N GLY A 182 23.07 -8.26 -10.41
CA GLY A 182 21.73 -7.65 -10.24
C GLY A 182 20.69 -8.60 -9.63
N GLN A 183 19.40 -8.31 -9.80
CA GLN A 183 18.33 -9.22 -9.37
C GLN A 183 18.22 -10.43 -10.31
N VAL A 184 17.89 -11.61 -9.76
CA VAL A 184 17.67 -12.84 -10.56
C VAL A 184 16.59 -12.62 -11.63
N ARG A 185 15.54 -11.85 -11.30
CA ARG A 185 14.46 -11.49 -12.25
C ARG A 185 14.99 -10.78 -13.49
N ASP A 186 15.97 -9.89 -13.34
CA ASP A 186 16.52 -9.08 -14.44
C ASP A 186 17.45 -9.91 -15.36
N GLU A 187 17.79 -11.14 -15.00
CA GLU A 187 18.62 -12.02 -15.83
C GLU A 187 17.83 -12.67 -16.96
N TYR A 188 16.63 -13.14 -16.64
CA TYR A 188 15.77 -13.93 -17.53
C TYR A 188 14.72 -13.10 -18.28
N ARG A 189 14.64 -11.79 -17.98
CA ARG A 189 13.68 -10.90 -18.60
C ARG A 189 13.93 -10.73 -20.10
N GLN A 190 12.88 -10.84 -20.92
CA GLN A 190 12.97 -10.69 -22.38
C GLN A 190 12.54 -9.30 -22.86
N ASP A 191 11.66 -8.62 -22.13
CA ASP A 191 11.21 -7.27 -22.45
C ASP A 191 12.32 -6.23 -22.24
N TYR A 192 12.24 -5.17 -23.06
CA TYR A 192 13.09 -3.99 -22.94
C TYR A 192 12.46 -3.00 -21.97
N ASP A 193 13.19 -2.63 -20.92
CA ASP A 193 12.73 -1.65 -19.94
C ASP A 193 13.89 -0.69 -19.62
N PRO A 194 13.79 0.59 -20.05
CA PRO A 194 14.86 1.56 -19.90
C PRO A 194 15.16 1.87 -18.44
N ALA A 195 14.14 1.87 -17.56
CA ALA A 195 14.29 2.10 -16.13
C ALA A 195 15.00 0.95 -15.40
N ARG A 196 15.24 -0.16 -16.10
CA ARG A 196 15.92 -1.37 -15.63
C ARG A 196 17.16 -1.71 -16.46
N GLY A 197 17.74 -0.73 -17.14
CA GLY A 197 18.98 -0.90 -17.92
C GLY A 197 18.80 -1.61 -19.27
N GLY A 198 17.57 -1.71 -19.79
CA GLY A 198 17.26 -2.25 -21.12
C GLY A 198 16.78 -3.70 -21.10
N TYR A 199 17.31 -4.54 -21.98
CA TYR A 199 16.99 -5.98 -22.02
C TYR A 199 17.56 -6.73 -20.81
N GLY A 200 16.97 -7.87 -20.45
CA GLY A 200 17.56 -8.76 -19.46
C GLY A 200 18.92 -9.29 -19.90
N LYS A 201 19.75 -9.70 -18.93
CA LYS A 201 21.18 -9.97 -19.18
C LYS A 201 21.44 -11.06 -20.20
N LEU A 202 20.65 -12.14 -20.21
CA LEU A 202 20.80 -13.21 -21.18
C LEU A 202 20.43 -12.74 -22.60
N ALA A 203 19.33 -12.00 -22.75
CA ALA A 203 18.90 -11.45 -24.03
C ALA A 203 19.88 -10.39 -24.54
N GLN A 204 20.44 -9.56 -23.66
CA GLN A 204 21.48 -8.59 -23.99
C GLN A 204 22.75 -9.29 -24.52
N GLN A 205 23.17 -10.38 -23.87
CA GLN A 205 24.32 -11.18 -24.30
C GLN A 205 24.08 -11.83 -25.67
N GLN A 206 22.93 -12.48 -25.87
CA GLN A 206 22.55 -13.10 -27.14
C GLN A 206 22.60 -12.08 -28.29
N ARG A 207 21.93 -10.93 -28.13
CA ARG A 207 21.94 -9.86 -29.14
C ARG A 207 23.35 -9.31 -29.40
N SER A 208 24.18 -9.20 -28.37
CA SER A 208 25.57 -8.75 -28.53
C SER A 208 26.43 -9.76 -29.30
N THR A 209 26.18 -11.05 -29.11
CA THR A 209 26.88 -12.13 -29.83
C THR A 209 26.41 -12.21 -31.27
N GLU A 210 25.09 -12.12 -31.52
CA GLU A 210 24.51 -12.06 -32.87
C GLU A 210 25.08 -10.87 -33.65
N ALA A 211 25.09 -9.68 -33.05
CA ALA A 211 25.64 -8.49 -33.69
C ALA A 211 27.14 -8.64 -34.05
N ARG A 212 27.94 -9.30 -33.21
CA ARG A 212 29.36 -9.57 -33.52
C ARG A 212 29.54 -10.56 -34.65
N ASN A 213 28.65 -11.54 -34.79
CA ASN A 213 28.76 -12.58 -35.82
C ASN A 213 28.18 -12.14 -37.17
N THR A 214 27.51 -10.98 -37.23
CA THR A 214 26.91 -10.43 -38.46
C THR A 214 27.88 -9.51 -39.22
N PHE A 215 29.04 -9.21 -38.64
CA PHE A 215 30.11 -8.40 -39.23
C PHE A 215 31.37 -9.21 -39.49
#